data_AF-A0A7X2IYM6-F1
#
_entry.id   AF-A0A7X2IYM6-F1
#
_cell.length_a   1.000
_cell.length_b   1.000
_cell.length_c   1.000
_cell.angle_alpha   90.00
_cell.angle_beta   90.00
_cell.angle_gamma   90.00
#
_symmetry.space_group_name_H-M   'P 1'
#
loop_
_entity.id
_entity.type
_entity.pdbx_description
1 polymer ?
#
loop_
_entity_poly.entity_id
_entity_poly.type
_entity_poly.pdbx_seq_one_letter_code
_entity_poly.pdbx_strand_id
1 'polypeptide(L)'
;MLLWGYESLLMGIVLEETNFRRRSFMDAAKKLIPVFLISGLVISGCNTSDDMTRDDAVLEENQSEREATDAAPPQSETAETDALRFKEFELEVEYEDGTYEAEYEGTELGEEGEIEDGLNGSELKGEEAVSALKARLDNLTITADSQDQEVIQEVLEKFQLPEDYKSFKLKINYTDDREVRYEDSQS
;
A
#
# COMPACT_ATOMS: atom_id res chain seq x y z
N MET A 1 -22.03 -41.98 -21.33
CA MET A 1 -21.11 -41.96 -20.15
C MET A 1 -20.01 -40.99 -20.52
N LEU A 2 -20.02 -39.72 -20.08
CA LEU A 2 -19.73 -39.23 -18.70
C LEU A 2 -18.39 -39.86 -18.23
N LEU A 3 -17.27 -39.16 -18.07
CA LEU A 3 -16.97 -37.94 -17.30
C LEU A 3 -15.81 -37.15 -17.99
N TRP A 4 -15.85 -35.82 -18.21
CA TRP A 4 -15.35 -34.74 -17.30
C TRP A 4 -13.98 -35.08 -16.66
N GLY A 5 -12.90 -34.31 -16.73
CA GLY A 5 -12.69 -32.91 -17.06
C GLY A 5 -11.80 -32.28 -15.97
N TYR A 6 -10.57 -31.86 -16.29
CA TYR A 6 -9.79 -30.90 -15.51
C TYR A 6 -8.55 -30.52 -16.32
N GLU A 7 -8.52 -29.29 -16.82
CA GLU A 7 -7.32 -28.44 -16.95
C GLU A 7 -7.81 -27.10 -17.46
N SER A 8 -8.25 -26.27 -16.51
CA SER A 8 -8.51 -24.85 -16.73
C SER A 8 -8.34 -24.17 -15.39
N LEU A 9 -7.13 -23.68 -15.13
CA LEU A 9 -6.88 -22.52 -14.27
C LEU A 9 -5.39 -22.24 -14.30
N LEU A 10 -4.96 -21.41 -15.25
CA LEU A 10 -3.80 -20.52 -15.13
C LEU A 10 -3.86 -19.53 -16.29
N MET A 11 -4.97 -18.77 -16.35
CA MET A 11 -5.07 -17.65 -17.27
C MET A 11 -5.79 -16.50 -16.57
N GLY A 12 -5.03 -15.41 -16.35
CA GLY A 12 -5.58 -14.06 -16.24
C GLY A 12 -5.86 -13.56 -14.83
N ILE A 13 -4.82 -13.28 -14.04
CA ILE A 13 -4.88 -12.19 -13.06
C ILE A 13 -4.18 -10.99 -13.71
N VAL A 14 -4.89 -10.33 -14.63
CA VAL A 14 -4.64 -8.94 -15.02
C VAL A 14 -5.99 -8.41 -15.46
N LEU A 15 -6.84 -8.00 -14.52
CA LEU A 15 -7.99 -7.11 -14.70
C LEU A 15 -8.62 -6.88 -13.32
N GLU A 16 -7.95 -6.15 -12.42
CA GLU A 16 -8.66 -5.54 -11.31
C GLU A 16 -8.06 -4.20 -10.85
N GLU A 17 -7.62 -3.34 -11.76
CA GLU A 17 -7.29 -1.93 -11.43
C GLU A 17 -8.53 -1.02 -11.39
N THR A 18 -9.71 -1.53 -10.99
CA THR A 18 -10.94 -0.69 -11.01
C THR A 18 -11.84 -0.76 -9.78
N ASN A 19 -11.44 -1.45 -8.70
CA ASN A 19 -12.31 -1.61 -7.54
C ASN A 19 -11.92 -0.85 -6.26
N PHE A 20 -10.81 -0.10 -6.23
CA PHE A 20 -10.50 0.78 -5.09
C PHE A 20 -11.58 1.86 -4.87
N ARG A 21 -12.13 2.40 -5.96
CA ARG A 21 -13.17 3.45 -5.92
C ARG A 21 -14.53 3.01 -5.34
N ARG A 22 -14.71 1.79 -4.83
CA ARG A 22 -16.03 1.31 -4.36
C ARG A 22 -16.14 0.95 -2.89
N ARG A 23 -15.09 1.11 -2.06
CA ARG A 23 -15.22 0.83 -0.62
C ARG A 23 -15.05 2.03 0.32
N SER A 24 -14.35 3.10 -0.07
CA SER A 24 -14.29 4.35 0.74
C SER A 24 -15.38 5.39 0.38
N PHE A 25 -16.07 5.27 -0.77
CA PHE A 25 -17.13 6.22 -1.17
C PHE A 25 -18.53 5.80 -0.69
N MET A 26 -18.74 5.78 0.62
CA MET A 26 -20.10 5.82 1.16
C MET A 26 -20.29 6.76 2.34
N ASP A 27 -19.52 7.83 2.41
CA ASP A 27 -20.00 9.12 2.90
C ASP A 27 -19.46 10.23 1.98
N ALA A 28 -20.33 11.19 1.62
CA ALA A 28 -20.11 12.32 0.72
C ALA A 28 -20.05 12.08 -0.82
N ALA A 29 -21.00 12.74 -1.51
CA ALA A 29 -21.01 13.10 -2.94
C ALA A 29 -21.28 12.01 -4.01
N LYS A 30 -22.57 11.64 -4.09
CA LYS A 30 -23.23 10.97 -5.22
C LYS A 30 -23.13 11.79 -6.53
N LYS A 31 -22.31 11.37 -7.51
CA LYS A 31 -22.39 11.82 -8.91
C LYS A 31 -22.66 10.63 -9.84
N LEU A 32 -23.86 10.62 -10.43
CA LEU A 32 -24.30 9.63 -11.42
C LEU A 32 -23.73 9.98 -12.80
N ILE A 33 -22.94 9.10 -13.40
CA ILE A 33 -22.61 9.17 -14.84
C ILE A 33 -22.71 7.76 -15.44
N PRO A 34 -23.61 7.50 -16.40
CA PRO A 34 -23.73 6.20 -17.06
C PRO A 34 -22.71 6.06 -18.19
N VAL A 35 -21.77 5.12 -18.10
CA VAL A 35 -20.87 4.77 -19.20
C VAL A 35 -21.53 3.70 -20.08
N PHE A 36 -21.73 4.07 -21.34
CA PHE A 36 -22.32 3.28 -22.41
C PHE A 36 -21.25 2.38 -23.06
N LEU A 37 -21.61 1.11 -23.26
CA LEU A 37 -20.91 0.05 -24.00
C LEU A 37 -20.16 0.50 -25.26
N ILE A 38 -18.87 0.11 -25.40
CA ILE A 38 -18.24 -0.05 -26.71
C ILE A 38 -17.46 -1.36 -26.75
N SER A 39 -17.96 -2.24 -27.62
CA SER A 39 -17.45 -3.55 -27.97
C SER A 39 -16.39 -3.45 -29.08
N GLY A 40 -15.30 -4.20 -28.90
CA GLY A 40 -14.59 -4.89 -29.99
C GLY A 40 -13.22 -4.32 -30.38
N LEU A 41 -12.20 -5.18 -30.37
CA LEU A 41 -11.25 -5.32 -31.48
C LEU A 41 -10.40 -6.61 -31.34
N VAL A 42 -9.94 -7.07 -32.50
CA VAL A 42 -9.56 -8.44 -32.88
C VAL A 42 -8.06 -8.72 -32.74
N ILE A 43 -7.74 -10.01 -32.58
CA ILE A 43 -6.40 -10.58 -32.38
C ILE A 43 -5.68 -10.81 -33.73
N SER A 44 -4.39 -10.51 -33.79
CA SER A 44 -3.38 -11.04 -34.73
C SER A 44 -2.02 -10.85 -34.06
N GLY A 45 -1.03 -11.74 -34.08
CA GLY A 45 -0.80 -13.08 -34.64
C GLY A 45 0.63 -13.49 -34.20
N CYS A 46 0.90 -14.80 -34.08
CA CYS A 46 2.15 -15.37 -33.57
C CYS A 46 3.38 -15.16 -34.48
N ASN A 47 4.57 -15.03 -33.90
CA ASN A 47 5.80 -15.49 -34.53
C ASN A 47 6.76 -16.12 -33.50
N THR A 48 7.11 -17.38 -33.74
CA THR A 48 7.91 -18.28 -32.92
C THR A 48 9.38 -18.27 -33.37
N SER A 49 10.27 -18.70 -32.48
CA SER A 49 11.53 -19.45 -32.67
C SER A 49 12.56 -18.89 -31.68
N ASP A 50 12.78 -19.58 -30.56
CA ASP A 50 13.82 -20.63 -30.40
C ASP A 50 15.23 -20.04 -30.48
N ASP A 51 15.96 -20.00 -29.37
CA ASP A 51 17.24 -20.73 -29.26
C ASP A 51 17.79 -20.69 -27.82
N MET A 52 18.24 -21.86 -27.35
CA MET A 52 18.91 -22.06 -26.07
C MET A 52 20.42 -22.05 -26.28
N THR A 53 21.17 -21.29 -25.49
CA THR A 53 22.61 -21.52 -25.33
C THR A 53 22.98 -21.65 -23.86
N ARG A 54 22.93 -22.91 -23.44
CA ARG A 54 23.90 -23.69 -22.66
C ARG A 54 25.02 -22.95 -21.91
N ASP A 55 25.10 -23.26 -20.63
CA ASP A 55 26.16 -23.01 -19.66
C ASP A 55 27.59 -23.26 -20.18
N ASP A 56 28.48 -22.31 -19.88
CA ASP A 56 29.91 -22.55 -19.78
C ASP A 56 30.42 -22.02 -18.43
N ALA A 57 30.94 -22.95 -17.63
CA ALA A 57 31.54 -22.74 -16.34
C ALA A 57 32.93 -22.09 -16.49
N VAL A 58 33.17 -21.02 -15.73
CA VAL A 58 34.51 -20.49 -15.49
C VAL A 58 34.82 -20.66 -14.00
N LEU A 59 35.74 -21.58 -13.71
CA LEU A 59 36.42 -21.69 -12.43
C LEU A 59 37.58 -20.70 -12.44
N GLU A 60 37.51 -19.64 -11.63
CA GLU A 60 38.68 -18.84 -11.25
C GLU A 60 38.95 -19.02 -9.75
N GLU A 61 40.07 -19.67 -9.46
CA GLU A 61 40.69 -19.75 -8.14
C GLU A 61 41.65 -18.55 -8.03
N ASN A 62 41.37 -17.60 -7.13
CA ASN A 62 42.32 -16.55 -6.80
C ASN A 62 42.38 -16.33 -5.28
N GLN A 63 43.48 -16.80 -4.71
CA GLN A 63 43.87 -16.63 -3.32
C GLN A 63 44.16 -15.15 -3.01
N SER A 64 43.52 -14.62 -1.97
CA SER A 64 43.99 -13.41 -1.31
C SER A 64 43.78 -13.55 0.19
N GLU A 65 44.87 -13.85 0.89
CA GLU A 65 45.02 -13.64 2.34
C GLU A 65 44.91 -12.14 2.66
N ARG A 66 43.97 -11.78 3.54
CA ARG A 66 44.11 -10.63 4.44
C ARG A 66 43.53 -10.99 5.81
N GLU A 67 44.42 -11.06 6.79
CA GLU A 67 44.12 -10.93 8.21
C GLU A 67 43.43 -9.58 8.51
N ALA A 68 42.33 -9.61 9.25
CA ALA A 68 42.09 -8.72 10.39
C ALA A 68 40.80 -9.09 11.13
N THR A 69 40.96 -9.35 12.43
CA THR A 69 40.04 -9.05 13.54
C THR A 69 38.66 -9.71 13.56
N ASP A 70 38.62 -10.75 14.37
CA ASP A 70 37.53 -11.17 15.26
C ASP A 70 36.63 -10.01 15.73
N ALA A 71 35.45 -9.93 15.14
CA ALA A 71 34.26 -9.33 15.72
C ALA A 71 33.03 -9.84 14.97
N ALA A 72 32.41 -10.89 15.50
CA ALA A 72 30.99 -11.14 15.28
C ALA A 72 30.31 -11.25 16.65
N PRO A 73 29.05 -10.82 16.83
CA PRO A 73 28.15 -10.19 15.86
C PRO A 73 27.47 -8.91 16.43
N PRO A 74 26.95 -7.96 15.65
CA PRO A 74 25.55 -7.64 15.85
C PRO A 74 24.81 -8.80 15.19
N GLN A 75 24.11 -9.58 16.00
CA GLN A 75 23.11 -10.47 15.47
C GLN A 75 22.27 -9.60 14.53
N SER A 76 22.21 -9.96 13.24
CA SER A 76 21.01 -9.66 12.49
C SER A 76 19.92 -10.23 13.37
N GLU A 77 19.27 -9.34 14.11
CA GLU A 77 17.85 -9.48 14.38
C GLU A 77 17.31 -9.85 13.02
N THR A 78 16.91 -11.12 12.91
CA THR A 78 15.90 -11.51 11.95
C THR A 78 14.90 -10.37 12.01
N ALA A 79 14.85 -9.56 10.95
CA ALA A 79 13.71 -8.73 10.67
C ALA A 79 12.58 -9.75 10.52
N GLU A 80 12.03 -10.18 11.65
CA GLU A 80 10.62 -10.43 11.79
C GLU A 80 10.05 -9.19 11.10
N THR A 81 9.60 -9.36 9.87
CA THR A 81 8.80 -8.34 9.21
C THR A 81 7.60 -8.21 10.12
N ASP A 82 7.69 -7.31 11.10
CA ASP A 82 6.61 -6.97 11.99
C ASP A 82 5.47 -6.59 11.06
N ALA A 83 4.50 -7.51 10.96
CA ALA A 83 3.32 -7.25 10.18
C ALA A 83 2.72 -5.99 10.76
N LEU A 84 2.42 -5.01 9.89
CA LEU A 84 1.79 -3.77 10.32
C LEU A 84 0.62 -4.09 11.23
N ARG A 85 0.59 -3.44 12.39
CA ARG A 85 -0.51 -3.59 13.36
C ARG A 85 -1.82 -2.98 12.89
N PHE A 86 -1.79 -2.32 11.73
CA PHE A 86 -2.93 -1.68 11.09
C PHE A 86 -3.39 -2.56 9.93
N LYS A 87 -4.66 -2.92 9.95
CA LYS A 87 -5.37 -3.54 8.82
C LYS A 87 -5.87 -2.46 7.85
N GLU A 88 -6.31 -1.34 8.38
CA GLU A 88 -6.81 -0.21 7.61
C GLU A 88 -6.41 1.08 8.31
N PHE A 89 -6.00 2.07 7.52
CA PHE A 89 -5.67 3.41 7.99
C PHE A 89 -6.21 4.40 6.96
N GLU A 90 -7.17 5.22 7.37
CA GLU A 90 -7.79 6.26 6.55
C GLU A 90 -7.61 7.61 7.26
N LEU A 91 -6.84 8.51 6.66
CA LEU A 91 -6.58 9.86 7.16
C LEU A 91 -7.09 10.88 6.15
N GLU A 92 -7.90 11.83 6.60
CA GLU A 92 -8.37 12.98 5.85
C GLU A 92 -8.12 14.24 6.69
N VAL A 93 -7.34 15.17 6.16
CA VAL A 93 -7.07 16.46 6.81
C VAL A 93 -7.41 17.60 5.86
N GLU A 94 -8.44 18.36 6.20
CA GLU A 94 -8.93 19.49 5.42
C GLU A 94 -8.27 20.79 5.89
N TYR A 95 -7.79 21.60 4.95
CA TYR A 95 -7.22 22.93 5.17
C TYR A 95 -8.06 23.99 4.44
N GLU A 96 -7.68 25.26 4.56
CA GLU A 96 -8.26 26.34 3.74
C GLU A 96 -8.05 26.10 2.23
N ASP A 97 -6.86 25.66 1.84
CA ASP A 97 -6.40 25.64 0.45
C ASP A 97 -6.45 24.26 -0.22
N GLY A 98 -6.80 23.20 0.51
CA GLY A 98 -6.87 21.84 -0.03
C GLY A 98 -7.07 20.77 1.05
N THR A 99 -7.06 19.50 0.63
CA THR A 99 -7.19 18.34 1.51
C THR A 99 -5.98 17.43 1.33
N TYR A 100 -5.51 16.84 2.43
CA TYR A 100 -4.57 15.73 2.41
C TYR A 100 -5.30 14.45 2.77
N GLU A 101 -5.22 13.44 1.90
CA GLU A 101 -5.84 12.13 2.08
C GLU A 101 -4.76 11.04 2.02
N ALA A 102 -4.82 10.08 2.94
CA ALA A 102 -3.93 8.93 2.97
C ALA A 102 -4.72 7.68 3.38
N GLU A 103 -4.78 6.70 2.48
CA GLU A 103 -5.52 5.45 2.66
C GLU A 103 -4.58 4.26 2.51
N TYR A 104 -4.57 3.36 3.49
CA TYR A 104 -3.89 2.06 3.44
C TYR A 104 -4.88 0.96 3.82
N GLU A 105 -4.96 -0.09 3.01
CA GLU A 105 -5.77 -1.29 3.29
C GLU A 105 -4.91 -2.55 3.09
N GLY A 106 -4.74 -3.33 4.16
CA GLY A 106 -4.11 -4.64 4.14
C GLY A 106 -5.15 -5.75 4.19
N THR A 107 -5.21 -6.59 3.14
CA THR A 107 -6.14 -7.73 3.04
C THR A 107 -5.40 -9.03 2.75
N GLU A 108 -6.11 -10.16 2.79
CA GLU A 108 -5.55 -11.46 2.35
C GLU A 108 -5.16 -11.48 0.86
N LEU A 109 -5.72 -10.57 0.05
CA LEU A 109 -5.47 -10.49 -1.39
C LEU A 109 -4.26 -9.61 -1.74
N GLY A 110 -3.79 -8.80 -0.81
CA GLY A 110 -2.72 -7.84 -1.03
C GLY A 110 -2.89 -6.57 -0.19
N GLU A 111 -1.95 -5.65 -0.41
CA GLU A 111 -1.94 -4.32 0.20
C GLU A 111 -2.28 -3.29 -0.88
N GLU A 112 -3.17 -2.37 -0.53
CA GLU A 112 -3.56 -1.23 -1.37
C GLU A 112 -3.25 0.08 -0.64
N GLY A 113 -2.91 1.11 -1.39
CA GLY A 113 -2.51 2.40 -0.84
C GLY A 113 -2.74 3.54 -1.81
N GLU A 114 -3.13 4.68 -1.25
CA GLU A 114 -3.33 5.95 -1.95
C GLU A 114 -2.92 7.13 -1.06
N ILE A 115 -2.26 8.12 -1.64
CA ILE A 115 -2.00 9.42 -1.01
C ILE A 115 -2.42 10.50 -2.02
N GLU A 116 -3.40 11.32 -1.66
CA GLU A 116 -3.77 12.53 -2.40
C GLU A 116 -3.36 13.75 -1.58
N ASP A 117 -2.32 14.45 -2.04
CA ASP A 117 -1.84 15.69 -1.45
C ASP A 117 -2.37 16.87 -2.27
N GLY A 118 -3.58 17.32 -1.94
CA GLY A 118 -4.22 18.47 -2.56
C GLY A 118 -3.52 19.80 -2.25
N LEU A 119 -2.65 19.87 -1.23
CA LEU A 119 -1.88 21.06 -0.89
C LEU A 119 -0.74 21.28 -1.88
N ASN A 120 -0.11 20.19 -2.32
CA ASN A 120 1.01 20.21 -3.25
C ASN A 120 0.62 19.77 -4.68
N GLY A 121 -0.62 19.33 -4.90
CA GLY A 121 -1.11 18.83 -6.18
C GLY A 121 -0.42 17.53 -6.61
N SER A 122 -0.17 16.63 -5.65
CA SER A 122 0.51 15.35 -5.87
C SER A 122 -0.42 14.18 -5.52
N GLU A 123 -0.29 13.07 -6.26
CA GLU A 123 -1.09 11.87 -6.06
C GLU A 123 -0.17 10.65 -6.23
N LEU A 124 -0.20 9.73 -5.26
CA LEU A 124 0.51 8.45 -5.28
C LEU A 124 -0.50 7.32 -5.13
N LYS A 125 -0.32 6.22 -5.87
CA LYS A 125 -1.19 5.04 -5.79
C LYS A 125 -0.42 3.73 -5.88
N GLY A 126 -1.07 2.65 -5.47
CA GLY A 126 -0.56 1.29 -5.62
C GLY A 126 0.71 1.07 -4.80
N GLU A 127 1.66 0.31 -5.34
CA GLU A 127 2.86 -0.10 -4.61
C GLU A 127 3.70 1.08 -4.08
N GLU A 128 3.76 2.20 -4.82
CA GLU A 128 4.50 3.39 -4.38
C GLU A 128 3.86 4.03 -3.15
N ALA A 129 2.54 4.18 -3.17
CA ALA A 129 1.79 4.70 -2.03
C ALA A 129 1.85 3.74 -0.84
N VAL A 130 1.68 2.44 -1.06
CA VAL A 130 1.84 1.41 -0.02
C VAL A 130 3.22 1.56 0.63
N SER A 131 4.30 1.55 -0.14
CA SER A 131 5.65 1.68 0.41
C SER A 131 5.84 2.95 1.25
N ALA A 132 5.36 4.09 0.75
CA ALA A 132 5.42 5.37 1.47
C ALA A 132 4.59 5.37 2.76
N LEU A 133 3.39 4.79 2.73
CA LEU A 133 2.50 4.69 3.88
C LEU A 133 3.06 3.76 4.93
N LYS A 134 3.50 2.54 4.55
CA LYS A 134 4.09 1.59 5.49
C LYS A 134 5.27 2.19 6.26
N ALA A 135 6.15 2.91 5.55
CA ALA A 135 7.27 3.61 6.19
C ALA A 135 6.81 4.65 7.24
N ARG A 136 5.72 5.37 7.02
CA ARG A 136 5.16 6.32 8.00
C ARG A 136 4.44 5.60 9.14
N LEU A 137 3.66 4.58 8.82
CA LEU A 137 2.85 3.81 9.77
C LEU A 137 3.73 3.02 10.75
N ASP A 138 4.85 2.45 10.30
CA ASP A 138 5.82 1.76 11.16
C ASP A 138 6.42 2.69 12.22
N ASN A 139 6.48 4.00 11.94
CA ASN A 139 7.00 5.00 12.87
C ASN A 139 5.94 5.54 13.83
N LEU A 140 4.67 5.16 13.68
CA LEU A 140 3.62 5.53 14.62
C LEU A 140 3.69 4.63 15.86
N THR A 141 3.54 5.24 17.03
CA THR A 141 3.51 4.60 18.35
C THR A 141 2.11 4.58 18.97
N ILE A 142 1.16 5.33 18.42
CA ILE A 142 -0.26 5.37 18.82
C ILE A 142 -0.90 3.99 19.00
N THR A 143 -1.74 3.83 20.01
CA THR A 143 -2.52 2.60 20.24
C THR A 143 -4.00 2.97 20.34
N ALA A 144 -4.88 1.97 20.33
CA ALA A 144 -6.32 2.22 20.53
C ALA A 144 -6.66 2.80 21.91
N ASP A 145 -5.72 2.78 22.85
CA ASP A 145 -5.87 3.30 24.21
C ASP A 145 -5.21 4.69 24.38
N SER A 146 -4.58 5.23 23.33
CA SER A 146 -3.95 6.55 23.31
C SER A 146 -5.01 7.66 23.36
N GLN A 147 -4.63 8.83 23.90
CA GLN A 147 -5.54 9.98 23.95
C GLN A 147 -5.68 10.64 22.57
N ASP A 148 -6.89 11.06 22.20
CA ASP A 148 -7.19 11.62 20.88
C ASP A 148 -6.22 12.72 20.43
N GLN A 149 -5.92 13.68 21.31
CA GLN A 149 -5.01 14.78 21.01
C GLN A 149 -3.56 14.33 20.81
N GLU A 150 -3.12 13.30 21.53
CA GLU A 150 -1.78 12.72 21.34
C GLU A 150 -1.70 12.03 19.97
N VAL A 151 -2.76 11.32 19.58
CA VAL A 151 -2.86 10.64 18.29
C VAL A 151 -2.82 11.64 17.13
N ILE A 152 -3.65 12.69 17.20
CA ILE A 152 -3.72 13.73 16.17
C ILE A 152 -2.33 14.36 15.97
N GLN A 153 -1.68 14.77 17.07
CA GLN A 153 -0.37 15.42 17.01
C GLN A 153 0.72 14.51 16.42
N GLU A 154 0.77 13.25 16.85
CA GLU A 154 1.74 12.29 16.32
C GLU A 154 1.53 12.04 14.82
N VAL A 155 0.28 11.90 14.38
CA VAL A 155 -0.04 11.68 12.96
C VAL A 155 0.35 12.90 12.12
N LEU A 156 0.02 14.12 12.56
CA LEU A 156 0.45 15.34 11.87
C LEU A 156 1.98 15.41 11.77
N GLU A 157 2.71 15.07 12.83
CA GLU A 157 4.18 15.05 12.83
C GLU A 157 4.74 14.01 11.84
N LYS A 158 4.30 12.75 11.90
CA LYS A 158 4.83 11.67 11.04
C LYS A 158 4.50 11.86 9.57
N PHE A 159 3.35 12.45 9.27
CA PHE A 159 2.95 12.77 7.91
C PHE A 159 3.45 14.15 7.46
N GLN A 160 4.14 14.90 8.33
CA GLN A 160 4.67 16.24 8.05
C GLN A 160 3.60 17.22 7.59
N LEU A 161 2.45 17.16 8.26
CA LEU A 161 1.26 17.95 7.98
C LEU A 161 1.21 19.19 8.88
N PRO A 162 0.77 20.35 8.36
CA PRO A 162 0.58 21.55 9.18
C PRO A 162 -0.47 21.38 10.28
N GLU A 163 -0.31 22.08 11.39
CA GLU A 163 -1.26 22.03 12.53
C GLU A 163 -2.49 22.95 12.35
N ASP A 164 -2.49 23.82 11.33
CA ASP A 164 -3.57 24.78 11.01
C ASP A 164 -4.66 24.18 10.11
N TYR A 165 -5.06 22.94 10.42
CA TYR A 165 -6.17 22.27 9.75
C TYR A 165 -7.53 22.82 10.20
N LYS A 166 -8.54 22.70 9.32
CA LYS A 166 -9.95 22.95 9.63
C LYS A 166 -10.62 21.73 10.23
N SER A 167 -10.33 20.56 9.65
CA SER A 167 -10.92 19.29 10.05
C SER A 167 -9.85 18.20 9.95
N PHE A 168 -9.77 17.38 10.98
CA PHE A 168 -8.94 16.19 11.03
C PHE A 168 -9.85 15.00 11.25
N LYS A 169 -9.77 13.98 10.39
CA LYS A 169 -10.47 12.71 10.54
C LYS A 169 -9.48 11.58 10.33
N LEU A 170 -9.45 10.65 11.28
CA LEU A 170 -8.61 9.46 11.22
C LEU A 170 -9.44 8.26 11.64
N LYS A 171 -9.45 7.22 10.80
CA LYS A 171 -10.00 5.90 11.12
C LYS A 171 -8.90 4.87 11.03
N ILE A 172 -8.83 4.02 12.06
CA ILE A 172 -7.89 2.91 12.12
C ILE A 172 -8.65 1.63 12.44
N ASN A 173 -8.48 0.63 11.58
CA ASN A 173 -8.79 -0.76 11.93
C ASN A 173 -7.49 -1.48 12.25
N TYR A 174 -7.37 -1.95 13.49
CA TYR A 174 -6.23 -2.75 13.93
C TYR A 174 -6.37 -4.20 13.48
N THR A 175 -5.25 -4.93 13.45
CA THR A 175 -5.25 -6.38 13.12
C THR A 175 -5.93 -7.25 14.17
N ASP A 176 -6.22 -6.71 15.35
CA ASP A 176 -7.04 -7.33 16.40
C ASP A 176 -8.55 -7.03 16.26
N ASP A 177 -8.96 -6.51 15.09
CA ASP A 177 -10.32 -6.11 14.72
C ASP A 177 -10.91 -4.95 15.55
N ARG A 178 -10.10 -4.22 16.33
CA ARG A 178 -10.55 -2.96 16.95
C ARG A 178 -10.60 -1.85 15.90
N GLU A 179 -11.75 -1.17 15.84
CA GLU A 179 -11.91 0.09 15.09
C GLU A 179 -11.84 1.27 16.06
N VAL A 180 -11.04 2.28 15.74
CA VAL A 180 -11.02 3.57 16.44
C VAL A 180 -11.14 4.70 15.43
N ARG A 181 -11.78 5.79 15.86
CA ARG A 181 -11.96 7.00 15.07
C ARG A 181 -11.57 8.21 15.90
N TYR A 182 -10.83 9.12 15.30
CA TYR A 182 -10.41 10.38 15.88
C TYR A 182 -10.88 11.50 14.96
N GLU A 183 -11.58 12.47 15.52
CA GLU A 183 -12.12 13.62 14.78
C GLU A 183 -11.84 14.90 15.57
N ASP A 184 -11.33 15.92 14.90
CA ASP A 184 -11.15 17.27 15.47
C ASP A 184 -11.52 18.33 14.42
N SER A 185 -11.94 19.50 14.89
CA SER A 185 -12.22 20.63 14.01
C SER A 185 -11.85 21.94 14.68
N GLN A 186 -11.08 22.76 13.98
CA GLN A 186 -10.67 24.08 14.45
C GLN A 186 -11.55 25.17 13.84
N SER A 187 -11.79 26.25 14.61
CA SER A 187 -12.70 27.35 14.27
C SER A 187 -11.96 28.67 14.05
#